data_AF-A0A109HRN1-F1
#
_entry.id   AF-A0A109HRN1-F1
#
_cell.length_a   1.000
_cell.length_b   1.000
_cell.length_c   1.000
_cell.angle_alpha   90.00
_cell.angle_beta   90.00
_cell.angle_gamma   90.00
#
_symmetry.space_group_name_H-M   'P 1'
#
loop_
_entity.id
_entity.type
_entity.pdbx_description
1 polymer ?
#
loop_
_entity_poly.entity_id
_entity_poly.type
_entity_poly.pdbx_seq_one_letter_code
_entity_poly.pdbx_strand_id
1 'polypeptide(L)' 'MNQQRYEQAREAGRRARQVSKGRDDGPRYGITADDRALREAWVLGWDEEDRERQQRRSAA' A
#
# COMPACT_ATOMS: atom_id res chain seq x y z
N MET A 1 9.67 0.92 15.64
CA MET A 1 9.18 0.73 14.27
C MET A 1 10.26 0.05 13.44
N ASN A 2 9.98 -1.14 12.92
CA ASN A 2 10.97 -1.90 12.15
C ASN A 2 10.94 -1.44 10.68
N GLN A 3 11.98 -0.76 10.22
CA GLN A 3 12.06 -0.15 8.89
C GLN A 3 11.86 -1.18 7.76
N GLN A 4 12.38 -2.39 7.92
CA GLN A 4 12.21 -3.47 6.96
C GLN A 4 10.75 -3.94 6.85
N ARG A 5 9.97 -3.89 7.94
CA ARG A 5 8.53 -4.22 7.89
C ARG A 5 7.73 -3.11 7.21
N TYR A 6 8.12 -1.86 7.44
CA TYR A 6 7.49 -0.70 6.79
C TYR A 6 7.66 -0.74 5.27
N GLU A 7 8.87 -1.00 4.78
CA GLU A 7 9.14 -1.12 3.35
C GLU A 7 8.39 -2.28 2.71
N GLN A 8 8.35 -3.44 3.37
CA GLN A 8 7.56 -4.59 2.91
C GLN A 8 6.06 -4.28 2.84
N ALA A 9 5.51 -3.57 3.84
CA ALA A 9 4.11 -3.18 3.85
C ALA A 9 3.79 -2.24 2.68
N ARG A 10 4.65 -1.25 2.42
CA ARG A 10 4.53 -0.35 1.25
C ARG A 10 4.60 -1.11 -0.07
N GLU A 11 5.56 -2.01 -0.23
CA GLU A 11 5.67 -2.81 -1.46
C GLU A 11 4.45 -3.73 -1.65
N ALA A 12 3.94 -4.33 -0.57
CA ALA A 12 2.71 -5.12 -0.61
C ALA A 12 1.50 -4.29 -1.05
N GLY A 13 1.40 -3.02 -0.64
CA GLY A 13 0.38 -2.08 -1.11
C GLY A 13 0.44 -1.82 -2.62
N ARG A 14 1.65 -1.56 -3.15
CA ARG A 14 1.86 -1.41 -4.60
C ARG A 14 1.44 -2.66 -5.36
N ARG A 15 1.93 -3.82 -4.94
CA ARG A 15 1.58 -5.12 -5.58
C ARG A 15 0.08 -5.38 -5.52
N ALA A 16 -0.59 -5.07 -4.41
CA ALA A 16 -2.03 -5.22 -4.27
C ALA A 16 -2.78 -4.42 -5.35
N ARG A 17 -2.39 -3.17 -5.60
CA ARG A 17 -2.99 -2.36 -6.66
C ARG A 17 -2.72 -2.94 -8.04
N GLN A 18 -1.51 -3.46 -8.29
CA GLN A 18 -1.15 -4.10 -9.57
C GLN A 18 -2.04 -5.30 -9.88
N VAL A 19 -2.40 -6.11 -8.86
CA VAL A 19 -3.35 -7.23 -8.99
C VAL A 19 -4.81 -6.82 -8.81
N SER A 20 -5.12 -5.52 -8.87
CA SER A 20 -6.48 -4.95 -8.76
C SER A 20 -7.21 -5.24 -7.44
N LYS A 21 -6.49 -5.48 -6.34
CA LYS A 21 -7.08 -5.50 -5.00
C LYS A 21 -7.52 -4.10 -4.57
N GLY A 22 -8.60 -4.03 -3.80
CA GLY A 22 -9.10 -2.78 -3.22
C GLY A 22 -8.15 -2.20 -2.18
N ARG A 23 -8.28 -0.90 -1.93
CA ARG A 23 -7.51 -0.18 -0.89
C ARG A 23 -7.82 -0.65 0.53
N ASP A 24 -8.96 -1.30 0.74
CA ASP A 24 -9.34 -1.83 2.07
C ASP A 24 -9.18 -3.35 2.18
N ASP A 25 -8.73 -4.02 1.11
CA ASP A 25 -8.35 -5.44 1.11
C ASP A 25 -6.98 -5.71 1.76
N GLY A 26 -6.30 -4.65 2.18
CA GLY A 26 -5.04 -4.72 2.90
C GLY A 26 -5.21 -5.42 4.26
N PRO A 27 -4.09 -5.85 4.85
CA PRO A 27 -4.15 -6.53 6.13
C PRO A 27 -4.76 -5.62 7.20
N ARG A 28 -5.74 -6.16 7.93
CA ARG A 28 -6.41 -5.50 9.07
C ARG A 28 -5.50 -5.51 10.31
N TYR A 29 -4.26 -5.06 10.16
CA TYR A 29 -3.36 -4.83 11.27
C TYR A 29 -3.86 -3.59 12.02
N GLY A 30 -4.18 -3.77 13.31
CA GLY A 30 -4.79 -2.71 14.11
C GLY A 30 -4.82 -3.00 15.60
N ILE A 31 -3.94 -3.86 16.11
CA ILE A 31 -3.87 -4.17 17.54
C ILE A 31 -2.80 -3.32 18.23
N THR A 32 -1.70 -2.95 17.55
CA THR A 32 -0.62 -2.14 18.13
C THR A 32 -0.30 -0.87 17.33
N ALA A 33 0.46 0.06 17.93
CA ALA A 33 0.89 1.28 17.23
C ALA A 33 1.82 0.99 16.03
N ASP A 34 2.60 -0.11 16.08
CA ASP A 34 3.44 -0.56 14.96
C ASP A 34 2.55 -1.01 13.78
N ASP A 35 1.46 -1.71 14.07
CA ASP A 35 0.48 -2.15 13.08
C ASP A 35 -0.18 -0.99 12.33
N ARG A 36 -0.51 0.10 13.04
CA ARG A 36 -1.06 1.32 12.40
C ARG A 36 -0.09 1.88 11.38
N ALA A 37 1.18 1.98 11.75
CA ALA A 37 2.20 2.55 10.88
C ALA A 37 2.48 1.63 9.66
N LEU A 38 2.37 0.30 9.82
CA LEU A 38 2.41 -0.65 8.70
C LEU A 38 1.19 -0.53 7.78
N ARG A 39 -0.01 -0.31 8.35
CA ARG A 39 -1.23 -0.04 7.56
C ARG A 39 -1.07 1.25 6.74
N GLU A 40 -0.56 2.31 7.34
CA GLU A 40 -0.29 3.58 6.65
C GLU A 40 0.73 3.39 5.51
N ALA A 41 1.80 2.60 5.74
CA ALA A 41 2.77 2.27 4.70
C ALA A 41 2.13 1.52 3.52
N TRP A 42 1.28 0.54 3.82
CA TRP A 42 0.56 -0.24 2.82
C TRP A 42 -0.39 0.64 1.99
N VAL A 43 -1.15 1.52 2.64
CA VAL A 43 -2.06 2.45 1.95
C VAL A 43 -1.26 3.40 1.06
N LEU A 44 -0.14 3.92 1.55
CA LEU A 44 0.75 4.78 0.78
C LEU A 44 1.25 4.08 -0.49
N GLY A 45 1.69 2.82 -0.39
CA GLY A 45 2.11 2.05 -1.55
C GLY A 45 0.98 1.80 -2.56
N TRP A 46 -0.23 1.52 -2.09
CA TRP A 46 -1.40 1.35 -2.97
C TRP A 46 -1.73 2.64 -3.71
N ASP A 47 -1.77 3.78 -3.00
CA ASP A 47 -2.09 5.10 -3.55
C ASP A 47 -1.03 5.54 -4.58
N GLU A 48 0.25 5.23 -4.35
CA GLU A 48 1.33 5.48 -5.32
C GLU A 48 1.12 4.74 -6.64
N GLU A 49 0.91 3.42 -6.60
CA GLU A 49 0.68 2.63 -7.82
C GLU A 49 -0.62 3.04 -8.51
N ASP A 50 -1.67 3.39 -7.75
CA ASP A 50 -2.92 3.86 -8.34
C ASP A 50 -2.71 5.19 -9.08
N ARG A 51 -1.98 6.12 -8.47
CA ARG A 51 -1.61 7.40 -9.11
C ARG A 51 -0.74 7.19 -10.35
N GLU A 52 0.20 6.24 -10.31
CA GLU A 52 1.02 5.88 -11.48
C GLU A 52 0.16 5.26 -12.59
N ARG A 53 -0.75 4.34 -12.26
CA ARG A 53 -1.70 3.76 -13.21
C ARG A 53 -2.62 4.79 -13.83
N GLN A 54 -3.14 5.73 -13.03
CA GLN A 54 -3.94 6.84 -13.53
C GLN A 54 -3.14 7.69 -14.52
N GLN A 55 -1.91 8.06 -14.19
CA GLN A 55 -1.02 8.81 -15.10
C GLN A 55 -0.74 8.05 -16.40
N ARG A 56 -0.43 6.75 -16.33
CA ARG A 56 -0.23 5.90 -17.52
C ARG A 56 -1.48 5.83 -18.39
N ARG A 57 -2.67 5.81 -17.77
CA ARG A 57 -3.95 5.80 -18.50
C ARG A 57 -4.29 7.17 -19.10
N SER A 58 -3.90 8.26 -18.45
CA SER A 58 -4.13 9.63 -18.95
C SER A 58 -3.14 10.05 -20.04
N ALA A 59 -1.98 9.38 -20.12
CA ALA A 59 -0.94 9.64 -21.12
C ALA A 59 -1.07 8.76 -22.39
N ALA A 60 -2.05 7.85 -22.43
CA ALA A 60 -2.40 7.00 -23.57
C ALA A 60 -3.64 7.54 -24.28
#